data_AF-A0A1Z4R3J3-F1
#
_entry.id   AF-A0A1Z4R3J3-F1
#
_cell.length_a   1.000
_cell.length_b   1.000
_cell.length_c   1.000
_cell.angle_alpha   90.00
_cell.angle_beta   90.00
_cell.angle_gamma   90.00
#
_symmetry.space_group_name_H-M   'P 1'
#
loop_
_entity.id
_entity.type
_entity.pdbx_description
1 polymer ?
#
loop_
_entity_poly.entity_id
_entity_poly.type
_entity_poly.pdbx_seq_one_letter_code
_entity_poly.pdbx_strand_id
1 'polypeptide(L)'
;MKFQIALIATFFSLASIYNVLPAKADTVKARCDVYPKGQDRASSSGLCNFSQRQGFVSIQLRKNGKRYELKPVGNKPGNYVDQNGKAAYRQSGLGKKGQIYRLANESIFVYWDTAPYK
;
A
#
# COMPACT_ATOMS: atom_id res chain seq x y z
N MET A 1 -4.00 -74.82 -1.49
CA MET A 1 -3.48 -73.53 -0.97
C MET A 1 -3.88 -72.45 -1.96
N LYS A 2 -4.93 -71.62 -1.73
CA LYS A 2 -4.95 -70.35 -0.95
C LYS A 2 -3.80 -69.40 -1.31
N PHE A 3 -4.07 -68.30 -2.02
CA PHE A 3 -4.29 -66.96 -1.45
C PHE A 3 -4.60 -65.93 -2.56
N GLN A 4 -5.70 -65.20 -2.36
CA GLN A 4 -6.09 -63.99 -3.10
C GLN A 4 -5.21 -62.82 -2.66
N ILE A 5 -4.86 -61.88 -3.56
CA ILE A 5 -4.52 -60.50 -3.16
C ILE A 5 -5.10 -59.53 -4.20
N ALA A 6 -6.11 -58.77 -3.76
CA ALA A 6 -6.74 -57.69 -4.49
C ALA A 6 -5.84 -56.45 -4.52
N LEU A 7 -5.71 -55.82 -5.69
CA LEU A 7 -5.07 -54.51 -5.85
C LEU A 7 -6.02 -53.42 -5.35
N ILE A 8 -5.80 -52.97 -4.12
CA ILE A 8 -6.47 -51.80 -3.54
C ILE A 8 -5.77 -50.56 -4.11
N ALA A 9 -6.42 -49.86 -5.03
CA ALA A 9 -5.99 -48.56 -5.51
C ALA A 9 -6.32 -47.50 -4.44
N THR A 10 -5.32 -47.11 -3.66
CA THR A 10 -5.43 -46.03 -2.66
C THR A 10 -5.35 -44.67 -3.36
N PHE A 11 -6.50 -43.98 -3.45
CA PHE A 11 -6.57 -42.55 -3.78
C PHE A 11 -5.94 -41.73 -2.64
N PHE A 12 -4.70 -41.28 -2.82
CA PHE A 12 -4.06 -40.33 -1.92
C PHE A 12 -4.52 -38.89 -2.27
N SER A 13 -5.65 -38.46 -1.73
CA SER A 13 -6.08 -37.06 -1.81
C SER A 13 -5.20 -36.21 -0.87
N LEU A 14 -4.14 -35.60 -1.42
CA LEU A 14 -3.35 -34.58 -0.74
C LEU A 14 -4.23 -33.35 -0.50
N ALA A 15 -4.73 -33.20 0.73
CA ALA A 15 -5.31 -31.94 1.19
C ALA A 15 -4.19 -30.90 1.34
N SER A 16 -4.04 -30.02 0.34
CA SER A 16 -3.11 -28.90 0.41
C SER A 16 -3.65 -27.84 1.38
N ILE A 17 -3.21 -27.90 2.64
CA ILE A 17 -3.45 -26.83 3.61
C ILE A 17 -2.54 -25.67 3.21
N TYR A 18 -3.05 -24.74 2.41
CA TYR A 18 -2.38 -23.48 2.12
C TYR A 18 -2.32 -22.65 3.42
N ASN A 19 -1.15 -22.66 4.06
CA ASN A 19 -0.85 -21.73 5.14
C ASN A 19 -0.78 -20.32 4.54
N VAL A 20 -1.90 -19.59 4.55
CA VAL A 20 -1.91 -18.15 4.26
C VAL A 20 -1.22 -17.48 5.45
N LEU A 21 0.10 -17.35 5.39
CA LEU A 21 0.84 -16.54 6.35
C LEU A 21 0.27 -15.11 6.31
N PRO A 22 0.03 -14.47 7.46
CA PRO A 22 -0.36 -13.07 7.47
C PRO A 22 0.76 -12.26 6.82
N ALA A 23 0.51 -11.73 5.62
CA ALA A 23 1.41 -10.80 4.97
C ALA A 23 1.64 -9.64 5.94
N LYS A 24 2.90 -9.43 6.36
CA LYS A 24 3.29 -8.29 7.18
C LYS A 24 2.74 -7.05 6.50
N ALA A 25 1.80 -6.48 7.21
CA ALA A 25 1.07 -5.31 6.87
C ALA A 25 2.07 -4.15 6.99
N ASP A 26 2.86 -3.87 5.94
CA ASP A 26 3.94 -2.86 5.96
C ASP A 26 3.35 -1.45 6.04
N THR A 27 2.85 -1.11 7.23
CA THR A 27 2.53 0.24 7.64
C THR A 27 3.76 0.81 8.35
N VAL A 28 4.26 1.93 7.85
CA VAL A 28 5.37 2.66 8.45
C VAL A 28 4.89 4.01 8.95
N LYS A 29 5.51 4.48 10.04
CA LYS A 29 5.41 5.88 10.44
C LYS A 29 6.28 6.70 9.50
N ALA A 30 5.73 7.79 8.99
CA ALA A 30 6.38 8.70 8.06
C ALA A 30 6.04 10.15 8.42
N ARG A 31 6.75 11.11 7.82
CA ARG A 31 6.29 12.50 7.75
C ARG A 31 5.55 12.72 6.44
N CYS A 32 4.39 13.33 6.50
CA CYS A 32 3.63 13.72 5.31
C CYS A 32 3.46 15.23 5.26
N ASP A 33 3.77 15.80 4.10
CA ASP A 33 3.48 17.19 3.76
C ASP A 33 2.45 17.25 2.63
N VAL A 34 1.38 18.01 2.84
CA VAL A 34 0.27 18.16 1.90
C VAL A 34 0.33 19.53 1.27
N TYR A 35 0.48 19.56 -0.05
CA TYR A 35 0.56 20.78 -0.85
C TYR A 35 -0.72 20.89 -1.68
N PRO A 36 -1.55 21.93 -1.51
CA PRO A 36 -2.65 22.19 -2.43
C PRO A 36 -2.11 22.39 -3.86
N LYS A 37 -2.93 22.07 -4.87
CA LYS A 37 -2.53 22.17 -6.27
C LYS A 37 -2.08 23.60 -6.60
N GLY A 38 -0.90 23.70 -7.23
CA GLY A 38 -0.30 24.98 -7.63
C GLY A 38 0.36 25.77 -6.51
N GLN A 39 0.31 25.29 -5.26
CA GLN A 39 0.94 25.95 -4.12
C GLN A 39 2.36 25.43 -3.86
N ASP A 40 3.24 26.31 -3.40
CA ASP A 40 4.62 26.02 -3.02
C ASP A 40 4.78 25.74 -1.51
N ARG A 41 3.72 25.99 -0.73
CA ARG A 41 3.68 25.78 0.73
C ARG A 41 2.74 24.65 1.10
N ALA A 42 3.17 23.85 2.07
CA ALA A 42 2.34 22.81 2.64
C ALA A 42 1.21 23.43 3.48
N SER A 43 -0.04 23.02 3.24
CA SER A 43 -1.19 23.36 4.07
C SER A 43 -1.29 22.48 5.32
N SER A 44 -0.63 21.32 5.31
CA SER A 44 -0.53 20.42 6.45
C SER A 44 0.78 19.65 6.41
N SER A 45 1.50 19.64 7.55
CA SER A 45 2.72 18.87 7.76
C SER A 45 2.64 18.15 9.10
N GLY A 46 3.07 16.90 9.16
CA GLY A 46 3.02 16.10 10.39
C GLY A 46 3.31 14.62 10.18
N LEU A 47 3.22 13.85 11.26
CA LEU A 47 3.30 12.41 11.18
C LEU A 47 2.09 11.82 10.42
N CYS A 48 2.35 10.76 9.68
CA CYS A 48 1.36 9.95 9.01
C CYS A 48 1.71 8.47 9.11
N ASN A 49 0.69 7.63 8.94
CA ASN A 49 0.86 6.21 8.68
C ASN A 49 0.78 5.99 7.18
N PHE A 50 1.86 5.46 6.60
CA PHE A 50 1.92 5.09 5.19
C PHE A 50 1.87 3.57 5.07
N SER A 51 1.06 3.02 4.17
CA SER A 51 1.01 1.59 3.89
C SER A 51 0.91 1.36 2.39
N GLN A 52 1.68 0.40 1.87
CA GLN A 52 1.56 -0.06 0.49
C GLN A 52 1.46 -1.59 0.45
N ARG A 53 0.32 -2.14 -0.02
CA ARG A 53 0.07 -3.59 -0.04
C ARG A 53 -0.68 -3.98 -1.30
N GLN A 54 -0.17 -4.99 -2.01
CA GLN A 54 -0.78 -5.48 -3.27
C GLN A 54 -1.07 -4.33 -4.26
N GLY A 55 -0.19 -3.33 -4.28
CA GLY A 55 -0.35 -2.13 -5.10
C GLY A 55 -1.26 -1.05 -4.51
N PHE A 56 -2.12 -1.32 -3.52
CA PHE A 56 -2.89 -0.27 -2.84
C PHE A 56 -2.00 0.61 -1.98
N VAL A 57 -2.30 1.91 -1.92
CA VAL A 57 -1.62 2.86 -1.04
C VAL A 57 -2.63 3.51 -0.10
N SER A 58 -2.34 3.46 1.19
CA SER A 58 -3.09 4.16 2.24
C SER A 58 -2.16 5.15 2.91
N ILE A 59 -2.59 6.41 3.01
CA ILE A 59 -1.89 7.47 3.73
C ILE A 59 -2.87 8.08 4.72
N GLN A 60 -2.60 7.93 6.02
CA GLN A 60 -3.42 8.51 7.07
C GLN A 60 -2.64 9.57 7.83
N LEU A 61 -3.09 10.82 7.77
CA LEU A 61 -2.50 11.92 8.51
C LEU A 61 -2.87 11.80 10.00
N ARG A 62 -1.90 11.82 10.91
CA ARG A 62 -2.19 11.71 12.35
C ARG A 62 -2.82 12.99 12.91
N LYS A 63 -2.50 14.15 12.34
CA LYS A 63 -2.94 15.46 12.84
C LYS A 63 -4.47 15.65 12.78
N ASN A 64 -5.11 15.23 11.70
CA ASN A 64 -6.54 15.45 11.45
C ASN A 64 -7.30 14.18 11.04
N GLY A 65 -6.64 13.01 11.08
CA GLY A 65 -7.24 11.74 10.67
C GLY A 65 -7.54 11.60 9.18
N LYS A 66 -7.28 12.63 8.36
CA LYS A 66 -7.56 12.60 6.90
C LYS A 66 -6.83 11.42 6.27
N ARG A 67 -7.57 10.67 5.46
CA ARG A 67 -7.10 9.43 4.84
C ARG A 67 -7.16 9.53 3.32
N TYR A 68 -6.12 9.05 2.67
CA TYR A 68 -6.04 8.92 1.22
C TYR A 68 -5.92 7.44 0.88
N GLU A 69 -6.86 6.95 0.10
CA GLU A 69 -6.89 5.56 -0.37
C GLU A 69 -6.71 5.56 -1.88
N LEU A 70 -5.60 5.00 -2.34
CA LEU A 70 -5.24 4.96 -3.74
C LEU A 70 -5.28 3.51 -4.21
N LYS A 71 -6.25 3.20 -5.08
CA LYS A 71 -6.41 1.88 -5.69
C LYS A 71 -5.59 1.81 -6.96
N PRO A 72 -4.74 0.78 -7.15
CA PRO A 72 -3.92 0.68 -8.36
C PRO A 72 -4.80 0.50 -9.60
N VAL A 73 -4.38 1.06 -10.73
CA VAL A 73 -5.06 0.92 -12.01
C VAL A 73 -4.12 0.27 -13.03
N GLY A 74 -4.59 -0.83 -13.63
CA GLY A 74 -3.84 -1.61 -14.61
C GLY A 74 -2.59 -2.27 -14.02
N ASN A 75 -1.70 -2.70 -14.91
CA ASN A 75 -0.53 -3.51 -14.53
C ASN A 75 0.75 -2.68 -14.32
N LYS A 76 0.68 -1.36 -14.51
CA LYS A 76 1.83 -0.45 -14.38
C LYS A 76 1.83 0.20 -12.99
N PRO A 77 2.87 0.00 -12.16
CA PRO A 77 2.97 0.64 -10.85
C PRO A 77 2.91 2.15 -10.94
N GLY A 78 2.33 2.78 -9.91
CA GLY A 78 2.32 4.23 -9.79
C GLY A 78 1.11 4.93 -10.41
N ASN A 79 0.15 4.19 -10.98
CA ASN A 79 -1.12 4.72 -11.47
C ASN A 79 -2.26 4.29 -10.53
N TYR A 80 -3.09 5.25 -10.13
CA TYR A 80 -4.13 5.00 -9.14
C TYR A 80 -5.41 5.77 -9.45
N VAL A 81 -6.50 5.35 -8.79
CA VAL A 81 -7.68 6.18 -8.52
C VAL A 81 -7.82 6.39 -7.02
N ASP A 82 -8.16 7.61 -6.62
CA ASP A 82 -8.43 7.95 -5.23
C ASP A 82 -9.83 7.47 -4.78
N GLN A 83 -10.15 7.70 -3.51
CA GLN A 83 -11.45 7.34 -2.94
C GLN A 83 -12.66 8.00 -3.61
N ASN A 84 -12.45 9.07 -4.39
CA ASN A 84 -13.49 9.80 -5.13
C ASN A 84 -13.50 9.44 -6.63
N GLY A 85 -12.74 8.43 -7.04
CA GLY A 85 -12.61 8.01 -8.43
C GLY A 85 -11.80 8.97 -9.30
N LYS A 86 -11.04 9.89 -8.71
CA LYS A 86 -10.14 10.80 -9.45
C LYS A 86 -8.79 10.16 -9.64
N ALA A 87 -8.14 10.46 -10.76
CA ALA A 87 -6.82 9.95 -11.05
C ALA A 87 -5.78 10.45 -10.03
N ALA A 88 -4.88 9.56 -9.63
CA ALA A 88 -3.74 9.89 -8.80
C ALA A 88 -2.50 9.12 -9.27
N TYR A 89 -1.32 9.70 -9.07
CA TYR A 89 -0.07 9.16 -9.61
C TYR A 89 1.06 9.22 -8.59
N ARG A 90 1.89 8.18 -8.55
CA ARG A 90 3.17 8.22 -7.85
C ARG A 90 4.21 8.89 -8.75
N GLN A 91 4.78 9.98 -8.28
CA GLN A 91 5.80 10.74 -8.99
C GLN A 91 7.17 10.53 -8.34
N SER A 92 8.20 10.43 -9.17
CA SER A 92 9.60 10.52 -8.76
C SER A 92 9.94 11.95 -8.27
N GLY A 93 10.99 12.09 -7.46
CA GLY A 93 11.51 13.40 -7.04
C GLY A 93 12.20 13.42 -5.68
N LEU A 94 11.89 12.45 -4.80
CA LEU A 94 12.49 12.35 -3.46
C LEU A 94 13.65 11.34 -3.37
N GLY A 95 13.90 10.54 -4.41
CA GLY A 95 14.91 9.49 -4.40
C GLY A 95 14.72 8.53 -3.21
N LYS A 96 15.78 8.31 -2.43
CA LYS A 96 15.74 7.45 -1.24
C LYS A 96 15.02 8.09 -0.04
N LYS A 97 14.66 9.38 -0.09
CA LYS A 97 14.07 10.10 1.05
C LYS A 97 12.57 9.84 1.22
N GLY A 98 11.89 9.38 0.17
CA GLY A 98 10.43 9.36 0.20
C GLY A 98 9.76 9.04 -1.13
N GLN A 99 8.44 9.27 -1.16
CA GLN A 99 7.57 9.16 -2.33
C GLN A 99 6.66 10.39 -2.45
N ILE A 100 6.26 10.71 -3.69
CA ILE A 100 5.32 11.80 -3.97
C ILE A 100 4.07 11.19 -4.59
N TYR A 101 2.91 11.56 -4.08
CA TYR A 101 1.62 11.22 -4.65
C TYR A 101 0.92 12.49 -5.14
N ARG A 102 0.59 12.54 -6.43
CA ARG A 102 -0.14 13.63 -7.06
C ARG A 102 -1.60 13.24 -7.18
N LEU A 103 -2.48 13.97 -6.49
CA LEU A 103 -3.93 13.82 -6.59
C LEU A 103 -4.51 15.01 -7.37
N ALA A 104 -5.81 14.97 -7.66
CA ALA A 104 -6.47 16.00 -8.48
C ALA A 104 -6.33 17.42 -7.92
N ASN A 105 -6.37 17.59 -6.59
CA ASN A 105 -6.43 18.88 -5.90
C ASN A 105 -5.23 19.15 -4.99
N GLU A 106 -4.39 18.17 -4.74
CA GLU A 106 -3.26 18.29 -3.82
C GLU A 106 -2.16 17.27 -4.15
N SER A 107 -0.98 17.48 -3.60
CA SER A 107 0.14 16.54 -3.64
C SER A 107 0.54 16.17 -2.22
N ILE A 108 0.89 14.92 -2.01
CA ILE A 108 1.32 14.39 -0.72
C ILE A 108 2.76 13.92 -0.86
N PHE A 109 3.65 14.56 -0.12
CA PHE A 109 5.04 14.18 -0.04
C PHE A 109 5.21 13.34 1.21
N VAL A 110 5.56 12.07 1.04
CA VAL A 110 5.77 11.10 2.12
C VAL A 110 7.27 10.94 2.30
N TYR A 111 7.79 11.33 3.46
CA TYR A 111 9.20 11.22 3.83
C TYR A 111 9.40 10.09 4.84
N TRP A 112 10.46 9.31 4.65
CA TRP A 112 10.83 8.21 5.56
C TRP A 112 11.47 8.71 6.85
N ASP A 113 12.10 9.88 6.81
CA ASP A 113 12.51 10.60 8.01
C ASP A 113 11.29 11.31 8.61
N THR A 114 11.03 11.05 9.88
CA THR A 114 9.91 11.63 10.62
C THR A 114 10.21 13.01 11.19
N ALA A 115 11.47 13.47 11.17
CA ALA A 115 11.88 14.76 11.72
C ALA A 115 11.12 15.95 11.10
N PRO A 116 10.77 16.99 11.88
CA PRO A 116 11.10 17.19 13.30
C PRO A 116 10.10 16.52 14.26
N TYR A 117 9.20 15.69 13.77
CA TYR A 117 8.15 15.06 14.57
C TYR A 117 8.67 13.81 15.29
N LYS A 118 8.21 13.61 16.53
CA LYS A 118 8.53 12.46 17.40
C LYS A 118 7.31 11.56 17.58
#